data_AF-A0A3B9RWL7-F1
#
_entry.id   AF-A0A3B9RWL7-F1
#
_cell.length_a   1.000
_cell.length_b   1.000
_cell.length_c   1.000
_cell.angle_alpha   90.00
_cell.angle_beta   90.00
_cell.angle_gamma   90.00
#
_symmetry.space_group_name_H-M   'P 1'
#
loop_
_entity.id
_entity.type
_entity.pdbx_description
1 polymer ?
#
loop_
_entity_poly.entity_id
_entity_poly.type
_entity_poly.pdbx_seq_one_letter_code
_entity_poly.pdbx_strand_id
1 'polypeptide(L)'
;GGDDGGYEMKCHTGSKTTFGDWQADFYIYFRRGQDCRFPEFERDDFLQTFGKKSEKKEGRYSWSGEPAPKIHSFNDYGQKLEVNRDDNILALYSYSEDKRENKSSIIPYNEMKTENLVLARWDHNTLKQKLEKKFNQHGWFKCLKDSSNIYRGIIFGPPMNYELFISYVKTGDIYFDSGMYSGNPRPYAMWRADNRFWDSMVIERYP
;
A
#
# COMPACT_ATOMS: atom_id res chain seq x y z
N GLY A 1 6.30 15.01 9.74
CA GLY A 1 5.95 16.25 10.46
C GLY A 1 4.93 16.91 9.58
N GLY A 2 3.87 17.49 10.16
CA GLY A 2 2.91 18.28 9.38
C GLY A 2 3.63 19.37 8.59
N ASP A 3 3.16 19.61 7.38
CA ASP A 3 3.83 20.47 6.40
C ASP A 3 3.59 21.96 6.69
N ASP A 4 2.52 22.32 7.41
CA ASP A 4 2.23 23.70 7.81
C ASP A 4 1.39 23.74 9.11
N GLY A 5 1.90 24.41 10.15
CA GLY A 5 1.15 24.68 11.39
C GLY A 5 0.60 23.47 12.15
N GLY A 6 0.99 22.24 11.81
CA GLY A 6 0.42 20.99 12.36
C GLY A 6 -0.67 20.33 11.50
N TYR A 7 -0.93 20.83 10.29
CA TYR A 7 -1.73 20.13 9.28
C TYR A 7 -0.84 19.40 8.27
N GLU A 8 -1.31 18.26 7.75
CA GLU A 8 -0.76 17.64 6.55
C GLU A 8 -1.33 18.30 5.30
N MET A 9 -0.48 18.85 4.44
CA MET A 9 -0.91 19.41 3.17
C MET A 9 -1.06 18.31 2.11
N LYS A 10 -2.16 18.35 1.36
CA LYS A 10 -2.37 17.55 0.15
C LYS A 10 -2.56 18.43 -1.07
N CYS A 11 -2.00 17.98 -2.20
CA CYS A 11 -2.22 18.63 -3.48
C CYS A 11 -3.47 18.09 -4.17
N HIS A 12 -4.08 18.92 -5.03
CA HIS A 12 -5.09 18.44 -5.96
C HIS A 12 -4.53 17.32 -6.85
N THR A 13 -5.29 16.24 -6.99
CA THR A 13 -4.99 15.08 -7.84
C THR A 13 -6.25 14.69 -8.61
N GLY A 14 -6.11 14.01 -9.74
CA GLY A 14 -7.26 13.68 -10.60
C GLY A 14 -8.26 12.70 -9.97
N SER A 15 -7.80 11.57 -9.42
CA SER A 15 -8.70 10.49 -8.98
C SER A 15 -8.52 10.04 -7.53
N LYS A 16 -7.30 10.06 -7.01
CA LYS A 16 -6.96 9.53 -5.69
C LYS A 16 -5.92 10.38 -4.98
N THR A 17 -6.01 10.46 -3.66
CA THR A 17 -5.07 11.21 -2.82
C THR A 17 -4.36 10.23 -1.88
N THR A 18 -3.05 10.45 -1.68
CA THR A 18 -2.17 9.56 -0.90
C THR A 18 -2.05 10.06 0.53
N PHE A 19 -2.26 9.18 1.51
CA PHE A 19 -1.97 9.43 2.92
C PHE A 19 -0.47 9.52 3.14
N GLY A 20 0.25 8.50 2.71
CA GLY A 20 1.70 8.44 2.71
C GLY A 20 2.23 7.28 1.88
N ASP A 21 3.52 7.34 1.60
CA ASP A 21 4.31 6.23 1.09
C ASP A 21 5.07 5.61 2.27
N TRP A 22 4.54 4.51 2.79
CA TRP A 22 5.01 3.88 4.02
C TRP A 22 5.37 2.44 3.73
N GLN A 23 6.68 2.18 3.62
CA GLN A 23 7.23 0.86 3.43
C GLN A 23 6.83 -0.08 4.57
N ALA A 24 6.66 -1.36 4.24
CA ALA A 24 6.38 -2.39 5.21
C ALA A 24 7.58 -2.59 6.15
N ASP A 25 7.30 -2.93 7.40
CA ASP A 25 8.30 -3.30 8.40
C ASP A 25 8.98 -4.63 8.06
N PHE A 26 8.28 -5.45 7.29
CA PHE A 26 8.75 -6.74 6.84
C PHE A 26 8.42 -6.97 5.37
N TYR A 27 9.37 -7.52 4.62
CA TYR A 27 9.16 -8.19 3.35
C TYR A 27 9.81 -9.58 3.41
N ILE A 28 9.24 -10.57 2.74
CA ILE A 28 9.76 -11.94 2.72
C ILE A 28 11.23 -12.01 2.25
N TYR A 29 11.63 -11.11 1.35
CA TYR A 29 13.00 -11.01 0.83
C TYR A 29 13.94 -10.15 1.69
N PHE A 30 13.46 -9.47 2.73
CA PHE A 30 14.33 -8.74 3.68
C PHE A 30 15.12 -9.68 4.59
N ARG A 31 14.80 -10.98 4.65
CA ARG A 31 15.42 -11.96 5.57
C ARG A 31 16.75 -12.54 5.07
N ARG A 32 17.63 -11.73 4.47
CA ARG A 32 18.97 -12.18 4.08
C ARG A 32 19.71 -12.73 5.31
N GLY A 33 19.97 -14.04 5.34
CA GLY A 33 20.77 -14.71 6.38
C GLY A 33 20.12 -14.95 7.74
N GLN A 34 18.84 -14.61 7.96
CA GLN A 34 18.13 -14.85 9.24
C GLN A 34 17.09 -15.97 9.17
N ASP A 35 16.68 -16.38 7.97
CA ASP A 35 15.75 -17.48 7.76
C ASP A 35 16.36 -18.44 6.73
N CYS A 36 16.85 -19.57 7.20
CA CYS A 36 17.56 -20.57 6.39
C CYS A 36 16.69 -21.24 5.32
N ARG A 37 15.37 -20.97 5.30
CA ARG A 37 14.44 -21.52 4.31
C ARG A 37 14.57 -20.88 2.93
N PHE A 38 15.01 -19.63 2.85
CA PHE A 38 15.07 -18.86 1.59
C PHE A 38 16.37 -18.04 1.45
N PRO A 39 17.55 -18.67 1.55
CA PRO A 39 18.82 -17.96 1.71
C PRO A 39 19.20 -17.02 0.56
N GLU A 40 18.65 -17.25 -0.64
CA GLU A 40 18.95 -16.49 -1.86
C GLU A 40 17.73 -15.75 -2.44
N PHE A 41 16.59 -15.69 -1.73
CA PHE A 41 15.39 -15.05 -2.27
C PHE A 41 15.47 -13.53 -2.15
N GLU A 42 15.82 -12.87 -3.24
CA GLU A 42 16.01 -11.42 -3.29
C GLU A 42 14.77 -10.68 -3.80
N ARG A 43 14.83 -9.35 -3.80
CA ARG A 43 13.72 -8.50 -4.23
C ARG A 43 13.31 -8.75 -5.69
N ASP A 44 14.28 -8.99 -6.57
CA ASP A 44 13.96 -9.25 -7.96
C ASP A 44 13.33 -10.64 -8.16
N ASP A 45 13.67 -11.62 -7.33
CA ASP A 45 12.95 -12.90 -7.26
C ASP A 45 11.52 -12.67 -6.77
N PHE A 46 11.33 -11.87 -5.71
CA PHE A 46 10.00 -11.48 -5.25
C PHE A 46 9.15 -10.87 -6.37
N LEU A 47 9.71 -9.96 -7.16
CA LEU A 47 9.00 -9.34 -8.29
C LEU A 47 8.69 -10.31 -9.43
N GLN A 48 9.56 -11.28 -9.68
CA GLN A 48 9.34 -12.33 -10.68
C GLN A 48 8.30 -13.36 -10.22
N THR A 49 8.32 -13.69 -8.93
CA THR A 49 7.45 -14.71 -8.32
C THR A 49 6.05 -14.18 -8.00
N PHE A 50 5.93 -13.00 -7.40
CA PHE A 50 4.66 -12.44 -6.92
C PHE A 50 4.20 -11.19 -7.70
N GLY A 51 5.01 -10.70 -8.64
CA GLY A 51 4.65 -9.59 -9.51
C GLY A 51 4.12 -10.02 -10.89
N LYS A 52 3.95 -9.03 -11.76
CA LYS A 52 3.53 -9.18 -13.16
C LYS A 52 4.60 -8.60 -14.09
N LYS A 53 4.92 -9.35 -15.14
CA LYS A 53 5.75 -8.88 -16.25
C LYS A 53 4.95 -7.91 -17.12
N SER A 54 5.51 -6.76 -17.45
CA SER A 54 4.88 -5.78 -18.34
C SER A 54 5.47 -5.85 -19.75
N GLU A 55 4.68 -6.27 -20.74
CA GLU A 55 5.10 -6.26 -22.15
C GLU A 55 5.35 -4.84 -22.67
N LYS A 56 4.59 -3.85 -22.18
CA LYS A 56 4.68 -2.44 -22.60
C LYS A 56 5.87 -1.69 -21.98
N LYS A 57 6.56 -2.27 -21.00
CA LYS A 57 7.69 -1.66 -20.29
C LYS A 57 8.90 -2.57 -20.35
N GLU A 58 9.25 -3.02 -21.56
CA GLU A 58 10.46 -3.80 -21.85
C GLU A 58 10.58 -5.10 -21.02
N GLY A 59 9.44 -5.71 -20.67
CA GLY A 59 9.43 -6.95 -19.88
C GLY A 59 9.73 -6.75 -18.39
N ARG A 60 9.67 -5.51 -17.88
CA ARG A 60 9.90 -5.18 -16.47
C ARG A 60 8.87 -5.85 -15.57
N TYR A 61 9.32 -6.45 -14.47
CA TYR A 61 8.45 -7.01 -13.44
C TYR A 61 8.03 -5.93 -12.44
N SER A 62 6.79 -6.00 -11.98
CA SER A 62 6.27 -5.10 -10.97
C SER A 62 5.26 -5.77 -10.06
N TRP A 63 5.34 -5.47 -8.77
CA TRP A 63 4.29 -5.79 -7.82
C TRP A 63 3.35 -4.60 -7.74
N SER A 64 2.58 -4.36 -8.80
CA SER A 64 1.70 -3.19 -8.94
C SER A 64 0.50 -3.54 -9.82
N GLY A 65 -0.64 -2.88 -9.63
CA GLY A 65 -1.85 -3.19 -10.40
C GLY A 65 -2.46 -4.52 -9.97
N GLU A 66 -2.68 -5.44 -10.92
CA GLU A 66 -3.31 -6.75 -10.68
C GLU A 66 -2.65 -7.59 -9.56
N PRO A 67 -1.31 -7.77 -9.51
CA PRO A 67 -0.66 -8.54 -8.44
C PRO A 67 -0.65 -7.82 -7.09
N ALA A 68 -0.91 -6.50 -7.02
CA ALA A 68 -0.93 -5.80 -5.74
C ALA A 68 -2.16 -6.27 -4.92
N PRO A 69 -1.97 -6.71 -3.67
CA PRO A 69 -3.03 -7.27 -2.86
C PRO A 69 -4.07 -6.20 -2.48
N LYS A 70 -5.32 -6.63 -2.35
CA LYS A 70 -6.44 -5.80 -1.87
C LYS A 70 -7.07 -6.46 -0.63
N ILE A 71 -7.77 -5.68 0.17
CA ILE A 71 -8.56 -6.21 1.30
C ILE A 71 -9.72 -7.06 0.78
N HIS A 72 -10.22 -7.98 1.61
CA HIS A 72 -11.39 -8.86 1.40
C HIS A 72 -11.28 -9.98 0.37
N SER A 73 -10.42 -9.90 -0.64
CA SER A 73 -10.36 -10.93 -1.70
C SER A 73 -8.96 -11.21 -2.20
N PHE A 74 -8.68 -12.47 -2.49
CA PHE A 74 -7.51 -12.87 -3.26
C PHE A 74 -7.62 -12.37 -4.71
N ASN A 75 -6.54 -11.80 -5.23
CA ASN A 75 -6.39 -11.53 -6.66
C ASN A 75 -5.98 -12.81 -7.40
N ASP A 76 -5.90 -12.73 -8.73
CA ASP A 76 -5.54 -13.89 -9.57
C ASP A 76 -4.09 -14.38 -9.37
N TYR A 77 -3.29 -13.61 -8.62
CA TYR A 77 -1.93 -13.97 -8.20
C TYR A 77 -1.91 -14.64 -6.82
N GLY A 78 -3.07 -14.97 -6.26
CA GLY A 78 -3.21 -15.63 -4.95
C GLY A 78 -2.90 -14.72 -3.77
N GLN A 79 -3.00 -13.39 -3.93
CA GLN A 79 -2.59 -12.42 -2.91
C GLN A 79 -3.77 -11.59 -2.39
N LYS A 80 -3.80 -11.36 -1.08
CA LYS A 80 -4.78 -10.48 -0.41
C LYS A 80 -4.12 -9.65 0.68
N LEU A 81 -4.79 -8.59 1.09
CA LEU A 81 -4.52 -7.93 2.36
C LEU A 81 -5.43 -8.48 3.46
N GLU A 82 -4.90 -8.52 4.67
CA GLU A 82 -5.65 -8.86 5.88
C GLU A 82 -5.19 -7.98 7.03
N VAL A 83 -6.13 -7.51 7.85
CA VAL A 83 -5.81 -6.86 9.13
C VAL A 83 -5.95 -7.91 10.23
N ASN A 84 -4.85 -8.19 10.94
CA ASN A 84 -4.83 -9.22 11.98
C ASN A 84 -5.45 -8.71 13.30
N ARG A 85 -5.46 -9.56 14.33
CA ARG A 85 -6.04 -9.23 15.65
C ARG A 85 -5.28 -8.13 16.42
N ASP A 86 -4.03 -7.88 16.06
CA ASP A 86 -3.19 -6.83 16.66
C ASP A 86 -3.22 -5.54 15.81
N ASP A 87 -4.13 -5.47 14.84
CA ASP A 87 -4.27 -4.42 13.83
C ASP A 87 -3.05 -4.24 12.91
N ASN A 88 -2.15 -5.22 12.82
CA ASN A 88 -1.14 -5.24 11.77
C ASN A 88 -1.80 -5.48 10.41
N ILE A 89 -1.24 -4.90 9.35
CA ILE A 89 -1.69 -5.18 7.98
C ILE A 89 -0.72 -6.17 7.34
N LEU A 90 -1.25 -7.28 6.83
CA LEU A 90 -0.51 -8.36 6.20
C LEU A 90 -0.83 -8.43 4.72
N ALA A 91 0.18 -8.46 3.86
CA ALA A 91 0.06 -8.97 2.51
C ALA A 91 0.31 -10.48 2.55
N LEU A 92 -0.71 -11.26 2.24
CA LEU A 92 -0.70 -12.71 2.30
C LEU A 92 -0.74 -13.31 0.90
N TYR A 93 -0.03 -14.40 0.70
CA TYR A 93 -0.12 -15.29 -0.45
C TYR A 93 -0.73 -16.63 -0.04
N SER A 94 -1.53 -17.23 -0.91
CA SER A 94 -2.13 -18.55 -0.70
C SER A 94 -2.03 -19.35 -1.99
N TYR A 95 -1.30 -20.47 -1.94
CA TYR A 95 -0.98 -21.24 -3.14
C TYR A 95 -2.23 -21.81 -3.81
N SER A 96 -3.24 -22.21 -3.03
CA SER A 96 -4.53 -22.67 -3.58
C SER A 96 -5.27 -21.58 -4.35
N GLU A 97 -5.08 -20.32 -3.97
CA GLU A 97 -5.78 -19.15 -4.52
C GLU A 97 -5.07 -18.52 -5.74
N ASP A 98 -3.81 -18.89 -5.98
CA ASP A 98 -3.05 -18.47 -7.16
C ASP A 98 -3.63 -19.13 -8.42
N LYS A 99 -4.16 -18.33 -9.34
CA LYS A 99 -4.86 -18.80 -10.54
C LYS A 99 -3.95 -18.89 -11.77
N ARG A 100 -2.68 -18.54 -11.64
CA ARG A 100 -1.72 -18.60 -12.75
C ARG A 100 -1.46 -20.06 -13.11
N GLU A 101 -1.67 -20.40 -14.39
CA GLU A 101 -1.48 -21.77 -14.90
C GLU A 101 -0.07 -22.31 -14.64
N ASN A 102 0.94 -21.44 -14.69
CA ASN A 102 2.34 -21.78 -14.47
C ASN A 102 2.82 -21.56 -13.01
N LYS A 103 1.91 -21.44 -12.02
CA LYS A 103 2.28 -21.19 -10.62
C LYS A 103 3.31 -22.18 -10.05
N SER A 104 3.22 -23.45 -10.42
CA SER A 104 4.16 -24.49 -9.98
C SER A 104 5.60 -24.24 -10.42
N SER A 105 5.79 -23.52 -11.53
CA SER A 105 7.11 -23.23 -12.13
C SER A 105 7.68 -21.88 -11.70
N ILE A 106 6.83 -20.92 -11.33
CA ILE A 106 7.26 -19.56 -10.92
C ILE A 106 7.48 -19.43 -9.42
N ILE A 107 6.89 -20.31 -8.60
CA ILE A 107 7.11 -20.38 -7.15
C ILE A 107 8.33 -21.29 -6.91
N PRO A 108 9.51 -20.73 -6.57
CA PRO A 108 10.78 -21.45 -6.66
C PRO A 108 11.00 -22.47 -5.53
N TYR A 109 10.44 -22.22 -4.34
CA TYR A 109 10.63 -23.06 -3.16
C TYR A 109 9.34 -23.79 -2.80
N ASN A 110 9.43 -25.07 -2.41
CA ASN A 110 8.26 -25.84 -1.99
C ASN A 110 7.64 -25.28 -0.70
N GLU A 111 8.45 -24.68 0.15
CA GLU A 111 8.03 -24.00 1.39
C GLU A 111 7.20 -22.74 1.11
N MET A 112 7.28 -22.17 -0.10
CA MET A 112 6.40 -21.07 -0.54
C MET A 112 5.06 -21.57 -1.11
N LYS A 113 4.93 -22.87 -1.41
CA LYS A 113 3.68 -23.50 -1.86
C LYS A 113 2.80 -23.83 -0.66
N THR A 114 2.44 -22.79 0.08
CA THR A 114 1.71 -22.88 1.35
C THR A 114 0.58 -21.86 1.38
N GLU A 115 -0.26 -21.95 2.40
CA GLU A 115 -1.38 -21.05 2.61
C GLU A 115 -1.00 -19.94 3.61
N ASN A 116 -1.53 -18.74 3.38
CA ASN A 116 -1.29 -17.55 4.19
C ASN A 116 0.21 -17.21 4.42
N LEU A 117 1.05 -17.41 3.39
CA LEU A 117 2.44 -16.97 3.40
C LEU A 117 2.52 -15.43 3.48
N VAL A 118 3.17 -14.90 4.52
CA VAL A 118 3.34 -13.45 4.69
C VAL A 118 4.38 -12.91 3.72
N LEU A 119 3.94 -12.14 2.74
CA LEU A 119 4.79 -11.47 1.76
C LEU A 119 5.34 -10.14 2.28
N ALA A 120 4.48 -9.37 2.95
CA ALA A 120 4.83 -8.11 3.58
C ALA A 120 3.96 -7.87 4.83
N ARG A 121 4.49 -7.13 5.81
CA ARG A 121 3.74 -6.76 7.03
C ARG A 121 4.05 -5.33 7.44
N TRP A 122 2.99 -4.59 7.73
CA TRP A 122 3.05 -3.27 8.37
C TRP A 122 2.62 -3.42 9.82
N ASP A 123 3.51 -3.03 10.73
CA ASP A 123 3.30 -3.18 12.16
C ASP A 123 2.45 -2.02 12.66
N HIS A 124 1.49 -2.34 13.55
CA HIS A 124 0.60 -1.36 14.17
C HIS A 124 1.39 -0.14 14.64
N ASN A 125 2.38 -0.35 15.50
CA ASN A 125 3.10 0.72 16.17
C ASN A 125 3.86 1.62 15.18
N THR A 126 4.54 1.03 14.18
CA THR A 126 5.28 1.81 13.19
C THR A 126 4.33 2.61 12.30
N LEU A 127 3.26 1.98 11.81
CA LEU A 127 2.32 2.62 10.91
C LEU A 127 1.52 3.72 11.62
N LYS A 128 1.08 3.45 12.86
CA LYS A 128 0.48 4.44 13.77
C LYS A 128 1.36 5.66 13.94
N GLN A 129 2.63 5.49 14.29
CA GLN A 129 3.55 6.62 14.46
C GLN A 129 3.70 7.44 13.18
N LYS A 130 3.85 6.79 12.01
CA LYS A 130 3.97 7.46 10.72
C LYS A 130 2.72 8.27 10.35
N LEU A 131 1.54 7.69 10.57
CA LEU A 131 0.23 8.31 10.32
C LEU A 131 -0.01 9.48 11.28
N GLU A 132 0.04 9.24 12.58
CA GLU A 132 -0.40 10.20 13.59
C GLU A 132 0.54 11.41 13.70
N LYS A 133 1.82 11.23 13.37
CA LYS A 133 2.78 12.35 13.22
C LYS A 133 2.43 13.29 12.08
N LYS A 134 1.67 12.83 11.08
CA LYS A 134 1.24 13.64 9.92
C LYS A 134 -0.17 14.17 10.12
N PHE A 135 -1.11 13.30 10.48
CA PHE A 135 -2.53 13.60 10.40
C PHE A 135 -3.22 13.80 11.75
N ASN A 136 -2.63 13.39 12.87
CA ASN A 136 -3.33 13.42 14.17
C ASN A 136 -2.98 14.65 15.02
N GLN A 137 -2.40 15.69 14.40
CA GLN A 137 -2.09 16.95 15.09
C GLN A 137 -3.28 17.89 14.95
N HIS A 138 -3.50 18.46 13.75
CA HIS A 138 -4.69 19.27 13.45
C HIS A 138 -5.52 18.74 12.27
N GLY A 139 -5.08 17.66 11.62
CA GLY A 139 -5.76 17.08 10.47
C GLY A 139 -5.00 17.33 9.18
N TRP A 140 -5.74 17.59 8.12
CA TRP A 140 -5.20 17.79 6.80
C TRP A 140 -5.93 18.91 6.07
N PHE A 141 -5.25 19.52 5.13
CA PHE A 141 -5.90 20.40 4.16
C PHE A 141 -5.50 20.03 2.75
N LYS A 142 -6.34 20.42 1.79
CA LYS A 142 -6.08 20.19 0.37
C LYS A 142 -6.38 21.45 -0.42
N CYS A 143 -5.39 21.92 -1.18
CA CYS A 143 -5.55 23.02 -2.10
C CYS A 143 -6.22 22.50 -3.39
N LEU A 144 -7.35 23.09 -3.75
CA LEU A 144 -8.14 22.71 -4.90
C LEU A 144 -7.75 23.51 -6.13
N LYS A 145 -7.70 22.84 -7.29
CA LYS A 145 -7.46 23.46 -8.58
C LYS A 145 -8.64 23.22 -9.51
N ASP A 146 -8.89 24.16 -10.41
CA ASP A 146 -9.79 23.94 -11.54
C ASP A 146 -9.10 23.18 -12.69
N SER A 147 -9.85 22.94 -13.76
CA SER A 147 -9.34 22.29 -14.98
C SER A 147 -8.23 23.07 -15.68
N SER A 148 -8.05 24.36 -15.37
CA SER A 148 -6.97 25.22 -15.84
C SER A 148 -5.76 25.24 -14.90
N ASN A 149 -5.73 24.35 -13.88
CA ASN A 149 -4.69 24.28 -12.84
C ASN A 149 -4.58 25.54 -11.93
N ILE A 150 -5.62 26.38 -11.90
CA ILE A 150 -5.67 27.58 -11.05
C ILE A 150 -6.26 27.21 -9.69
N TYR A 151 -5.67 27.70 -8.59
CA TYR A 151 -6.19 27.47 -7.24
C TYR A 151 -7.54 28.17 -7.05
N ARG A 152 -8.52 27.44 -6.49
CA ARG A 152 -9.92 27.90 -6.30
C ARG A 152 -10.44 27.76 -4.88
N GLY A 153 -9.57 27.33 -3.96
CA GLY A 153 -9.94 27.19 -2.57
C GLY A 153 -9.12 26.13 -1.83
N ILE A 154 -9.36 26.07 -0.53
CA ILE A 154 -8.72 25.16 0.40
C ILE A 154 -9.83 24.44 1.16
N ILE A 155 -9.72 23.12 1.29
CA ILE A 155 -10.59 22.30 2.13
C ILE A 155 -9.79 21.73 3.29
N PHE A 156 -10.45 21.58 4.43
CA PHE A 156 -9.87 20.99 5.63
C PHE A 156 -10.66 19.75 6.02
N GLY A 157 -9.95 18.74 6.52
CA GLY A 157 -10.52 17.56 7.14
C GLY A 157 -9.95 17.31 8.54
N PRO A 158 -10.62 16.47 9.33
CA PRO A 158 -10.30 16.30 10.74
C PRO A 158 -8.97 15.58 10.96
N PRO A 159 -8.42 15.64 12.19
CA PRO A 159 -7.38 14.74 12.64
C PRO A 159 -7.70 13.26 12.37
N MET A 160 -6.69 12.48 11.98
CA MET A 160 -6.83 11.04 11.76
C MET A 160 -5.87 10.26 12.65
N ASN A 161 -6.44 9.52 13.60
CA ASN A 161 -5.73 8.55 14.42
C ASN A 161 -5.66 7.17 13.74
N TYR A 162 -4.88 6.26 14.31
CA TYR A 162 -4.69 4.93 13.73
C TYR A 162 -5.94 4.06 13.74
N GLU A 163 -6.78 4.16 14.79
CA GLU A 163 -8.02 3.40 14.90
C GLU A 163 -8.99 3.73 13.74
N LEU A 164 -9.14 5.01 13.44
CA LEU A 164 -9.96 5.46 12.33
C LEU A 164 -9.35 5.02 10.99
N PHE A 165 -8.05 5.23 10.80
CA PHE A 165 -7.34 4.79 9.60
C PHE A 165 -7.51 3.29 9.33
N ILE A 166 -7.29 2.44 10.35
CA ILE A 166 -7.37 1.00 10.18
C ILE A 166 -8.83 0.56 9.94
N SER A 167 -9.82 1.25 10.49
CA SER A 167 -11.24 0.99 10.19
C SER A 167 -11.54 1.19 8.69
N TYR A 168 -10.96 2.22 8.07
CA TYR A 168 -11.12 2.48 6.64
C TYR A 168 -10.27 1.57 5.75
N VAL A 169 -9.16 1.05 6.26
CA VAL A 169 -8.44 -0.05 5.60
C VAL A 169 -9.29 -1.32 5.59
N LYS A 170 -9.94 -1.62 6.72
CA LYS A 170 -10.82 -2.78 6.88
C LYS A 170 -12.08 -2.70 6.00
N THR A 171 -12.55 -1.52 5.61
CA THR A 171 -13.67 -1.35 4.65
C THR A 171 -13.21 -1.27 3.19
N GLY A 172 -11.92 -1.03 2.96
CA GLY A 172 -11.34 -0.82 1.63
C GLY A 172 -11.43 0.61 1.10
N ASP A 173 -11.94 1.55 1.90
CA ASP A 173 -11.95 2.98 1.56
C ASP A 173 -10.53 3.55 1.47
N ILE A 174 -9.65 3.11 2.39
CA ILE A 174 -8.20 3.29 2.30
C ILE A 174 -7.58 1.99 1.80
N TYR A 175 -6.85 2.07 0.69
CA TYR A 175 -6.26 0.91 0.03
C TYR A 175 -4.76 1.08 -0.20
N PHE A 176 -4.09 -0.07 -0.30
CA PHE A 176 -2.70 -0.18 -0.68
C PHE A 176 -2.54 -0.10 -2.20
N ASP A 177 -1.57 0.69 -2.65
CA ASP A 177 -1.15 0.82 -4.04
C ASP A 177 0.37 0.73 -4.09
N SER A 178 0.87 -0.42 -4.56
CA SER A 178 2.30 -0.64 -4.68
C SER A 178 2.83 -0.05 -5.99
N GLY A 179 3.89 0.76 -5.87
CA GLY A 179 4.65 1.27 -7.00
C GLY A 179 5.94 0.48 -7.26
N MET A 180 6.08 -0.72 -6.69
CA MET A 180 7.30 -1.50 -6.71
C MET A 180 7.57 -2.14 -8.08
N TYR A 181 8.77 -1.97 -8.63
CA TYR A 181 9.19 -2.57 -9.91
C TYR A 181 10.70 -2.83 -10.00
N SER A 182 11.12 -3.66 -10.95
CA SER A 182 12.53 -4.03 -11.15
C SER A 182 13.35 -2.87 -11.73
N GLY A 183 14.59 -2.68 -11.25
CA GLY A 183 15.44 -1.54 -11.63
C GLY A 183 15.21 -0.24 -10.83
N ASN A 184 14.27 -0.23 -9.86
CA ASN A 184 14.20 0.82 -8.84
C ASN A 184 14.19 0.18 -7.45
N PRO A 185 15.15 0.47 -6.57
CA PRO A 185 15.26 -0.18 -5.27
C PRO A 185 14.14 0.22 -4.30
N ARG A 186 13.42 1.33 -4.54
CA ARG A 186 12.40 1.83 -3.62
C ARG A 186 11.20 0.87 -3.56
N PRO A 187 10.83 0.36 -2.37
CA PRO A 187 9.65 -0.45 -2.19
C PRO A 187 8.42 0.45 -1.98
N TYR A 188 8.06 1.21 -3.02
CA TYR A 188 6.93 2.15 -3.00
C TYR A 188 5.66 1.46 -2.51
N ALA A 189 5.13 1.94 -1.38
CA ALA A 189 4.05 1.35 -0.61
C ALA A 189 3.04 2.43 -0.22
N MET A 190 2.21 2.81 -1.18
CA MET A 190 1.36 3.98 -1.05
C MET A 190 0.03 3.59 -0.42
N TRP A 191 -0.37 4.31 0.63
CA TRP A 191 -1.71 4.20 1.22
C TRP A 191 -2.57 5.33 0.68
N ARG A 192 -3.67 4.99 0.02
CA ARG A 192 -4.46 5.91 -0.81
C ARG A 192 -5.95 5.75 -0.56
N ALA A 193 -6.70 6.78 -0.90
CA ALA A 193 -8.15 6.69 -1.05
C ALA A 193 -8.59 7.53 -2.25
N ASP A 194 -9.76 7.20 -2.80
CA ASP A 194 -10.37 7.97 -3.88
C ASP A 194 -10.71 9.39 -3.41
N ASN A 195 -10.65 10.37 -4.30
CA ASN A 195 -10.98 11.74 -3.96
C ASN A 195 -12.39 11.90 -3.39
N ARG A 196 -13.35 11.07 -3.81
CA ARG A 196 -14.71 11.05 -3.24
C ARG A 196 -14.70 10.77 -1.73
N PHE A 197 -13.83 9.86 -1.28
CA PHE A 197 -13.67 9.55 0.14
C PHE A 197 -13.03 10.72 0.89
N TRP A 198 -11.97 11.33 0.32
CA TRP A 198 -11.38 12.55 0.89
C TRP A 198 -12.39 13.69 1.00
N ASP A 199 -13.22 13.89 -0.04
CA ASP A 199 -14.25 14.92 -0.07
C ASP A 199 -15.34 14.67 0.98
N SER A 200 -15.68 13.40 1.27
CA SER A 200 -16.63 13.06 2.34
C SER A 200 -16.12 13.34 3.76
N MET A 201 -14.81 13.52 3.94
CA MET A 201 -14.19 13.86 5.22
C MET A 201 -14.00 15.38 5.41
N VAL A 202 -14.42 16.21 4.45
CA VAL A 202 -14.26 17.67 4.53
C VAL A 202 -15.18 18.26 5.60
N ILE A 203 -14.60 19.05 6.50
CA ILE A 203 -15.32 19.77 7.56
C ILE A 203 -15.41 21.28 7.30
N GLU A 204 -14.44 21.85 6.56
CA GLU A 204 -14.40 23.27 6.24
C GLU A 204 -13.91 23.52 4.82
N ARG A 205 -14.36 24.63 4.22
CA ARG A 205 -14.00 25.05 2.87
C ARG A 205 -13.86 26.57 2.80
N TYR A 206 -12.78 27.01 2.19
CA TYR A 206 -12.48 28.42 1.94
C TYR A 206 -12.24 28.63 0.44
N PRO A 207 -12.80 29.70 -0.15
CA PRO A 207 -12.59 30.05 -1.57
C PRO A 207 -11.18 30.58 -1.85
#